data_AF-A0A7C7KQZ0-F1
#
_entry.id   AF-A0A7C7KQZ0-F1
#
_cell.length_a   1.000
_cell.length_b   1.000
_cell.length_c   1.000
_cell.angle_alpha   90.00
_cell.angle_beta   90.00
_cell.angle_gamma   90.00
#
_symmetry.space_group_name_H-M   'P 1'
#
loop_
_entity.id
_entity.type
_entity.pdbx_description
1 polymer ?
#
loop_
_entity_poly.entity_id
_entity_poly.type
_entity_poly.pdbx_seq_one_letter_code
_entity_poly.pdbx_strand_id
1 'polypeptide(L)' 'MDSADIPKVFAILERHYELWEAPVVTLVAQHTGDPFKVLVCALLSTRTRDETTSRVCKKLFKKVKGPADILSMSEEDL' A
#
# COMPACT_ATOMS: atom_id res chain seq x y z
N MET A 1 24.08 -3.67 -20.65
CA MET A 1 23.10 -4.44 -19.86
C MET A 1 22.12 -4.94 -20.88
N ASP A 2 22.18 -6.23 -21.17
CA ASP A 2 21.44 -6.80 -22.29
C ASP A 2 20.14 -7.41 -21.76
N SER A 3 19.11 -7.51 -22.60
CA SER A 3 17.81 -8.05 -22.17
C SER A 3 17.89 -9.48 -21.62
N ALA A 4 18.96 -10.22 -21.97
CA ALA A 4 19.26 -11.56 -21.43
C ALA A 4 19.63 -11.55 -19.94
N ASP A 5 20.01 -10.41 -19.37
CA ASP A 5 20.35 -10.27 -17.95
C ASP A 5 19.10 -10.12 -17.06
N ILE A 6 17.96 -9.71 -17.63
CA ILE A 6 16.72 -9.44 -16.88
C ILE A 6 16.27 -10.66 -16.06
N PRO A 7 16.19 -11.89 -16.60
CA PRO A 7 15.76 -13.06 -15.81
C PRO A 7 16.69 -13.34 -14.63
N LYS A 8 18.00 -13.13 -14.81
CA LYS A 8 19.00 -13.34 -13.74
C LYS A 8 18.83 -12.29 -12.64
N VAL A 9 18.56 -11.03 -12.99
CA VAL A 9 18.27 -9.97 -12.03
C VAL A 9 16.99 -10.28 -11.26
N PHE A 10 15.91 -10.69 -11.93
CA PHE A 10 14.66 -11.08 -11.26
C PHE A 10 14.85 -12.24 -10.29
N ALA A 11 15.58 -13.29 -10.67
CA ALA A 11 15.85 -14.42 -9.77
C ALA A 11 16.61 -14.00 -8.50
N ILE A 12 17.52 -13.02 -8.61
CA ILE A 12 18.21 -12.46 -7.44
C ILE A 12 17.24 -11.63 -6.60
N LEU A 13 16.45 -10.75 -7.22
CA LEU A 13 15.47 -9.92 -6.51
C LEU A 13 14.42 -10.76 -5.78
N GLU A 14 13.88 -11.81 -6.41
CA GLU A 14 12.91 -12.73 -5.81
C GLU A 14 13.47 -13.41 -4.56
N ARG A 15 14.72 -13.91 -4.62
CA ARG A 15 15.38 -14.55 -3.46
C ARG A 15 15.54 -13.58 -2.28
N HIS A 16 15.78 -12.30 -2.56
CA HIS A 16 15.97 -11.28 -1.52
C HIS A 16 14.68 -10.59 -1.10
N TYR A 17 13.59 -10.72 -1.87
CA TYR A 17 12.32 -10.04 -1.62
C TYR A 17 11.72 -10.36 -0.26
N GLU A 18 11.75 -11.64 0.15
CA GLU A 18 11.22 -12.08 1.46
C GLU A 18 12.00 -11.50 2.66
N LEU A 19 13.23 -11.04 2.44
CA LEU A 19 14.08 -10.44 3.47
C LEU A 19 13.81 -8.94 3.67
N TRP A 20 13.04 -8.32 2.79
CA TRP A 20 12.80 -6.88 2.78
C TRP A 20 11.44 -6.55 3.37
N GLU A 21 11.30 -5.37 3.98
CA GLU A 21 9.99 -4.91 4.45
C GLU A 21 9.07 -4.70 3.24
N ALA A 22 7.91 -5.37 3.27
CA ALA A 22 6.94 -5.27 2.19
C ALA A 22 6.38 -3.85 2.11
N PRO A 23 6.15 -3.31 0.89
CA PRO A 23 5.50 -2.01 0.72
C PRO A 23 4.17 -1.94 1.45
N VAL A 24 3.79 -0.76 1.93
CA VAL A 24 2.54 -0.58 2.69
C VAL A 24 1.31 -1.08 1.93
N VAL A 25 1.26 -0.88 0.61
CA VAL A 25 0.15 -1.33 -0.24
C VAL A 25 0.10 -2.86 -0.27
N THR A 26 1.26 -3.51 -0.35
CA THR A 26 1.38 -4.97 -0.27
C THR A 26 0.94 -5.49 1.10
N LEU A 27 1.35 -4.83 2.19
CA LEU A 27 0.91 -5.18 3.54
C LEU A 27 -0.61 -5.03 3.71
N VAL A 28 -1.21 -3.96 3.19
CA VAL A 28 -2.67 -3.76 3.25
C VAL A 28 -3.39 -4.83 2.43
N ALA A 29 -2.91 -5.16 1.23
CA ALA A 29 -3.47 -6.21 0.41
C ALA A 29 -3.38 -7.59 1.10
N GLN A 30 -2.22 -7.93 1.67
CA GLN A 30 -1.98 -9.21 2.34
C GLN A 30 -2.75 -9.35 3.66
N HIS A 31 -2.84 -8.29 4.47
CA HIS A 31 -3.47 -8.37 5.79
C HIS A 31 -4.99 -8.14 5.79
N THR A 32 -5.51 -7.32 4.86
CA THR A 32 -6.94 -6.98 4.84
C THR A 32 -7.70 -7.68 3.72
N GLY A 33 -7.04 -8.01 2.60
CA GLY A 33 -7.70 -8.55 1.41
C GLY A 33 -8.76 -7.62 0.80
N ASP A 34 -8.79 -6.35 1.20
CA ASP A 34 -9.87 -5.40 0.90
C ASP A 34 -9.45 -4.45 -0.23
N PRO A 35 -10.01 -4.59 -1.45
CA PRO A 35 -9.63 -3.77 -2.60
C PRO A 35 -9.83 -2.27 -2.38
N PHE A 36 -10.84 -1.87 -1.59
CA PHE A 36 -11.08 -0.46 -1.29
C PHE A 36 -9.95 0.11 -0.42
N LYS A 37 -9.54 -0.62 0.63
CA LYS A 37 -8.43 -0.18 1.49
C LYS A 37 -7.11 -0.12 0.72
N VAL A 38 -6.88 -1.07 -0.18
CA VAL A 38 -5.71 -1.08 -1.07
C VAL A 38 -5.68 0.16 -1.95
N LEU A 39 -6.79 0.49 -2.62
CA LEU A 39 -6.91 1.67 -3.47
C LEU A 39 -6.64 2.96 -2.70
N VAL A 40 -7.30 3.15 -1.55
CA VAL A 40 -7.14 4.35 -0.73
C VAL A 40 -5.69 4.51 -0.26
N CYS A 41 -5.03 3.43 0.19
CA CYS A 41 -3.63 3.51 0.59
C CYS A 41 -2.68 3.77 -0.58
N ALA A 42 -2.96 3.23 -1.77
CA ALA A 42 -2.17 3.53 -2.96
C ALA A 42 -2.27 5.02 -3.33
N LEU A 43 -3.47 5.62 -3.27
CA LEU A 43 -3.66 7.05 -3.49
C LEU A 43 -2.89 7.89 -2.46
N LEU A 44 -3.00 7.56 -1.17
CA LEU A 44 -2.29 8.27 -0.10
C LEU A 44 -0.77 8.08 -0.13
N SER A 45 -0.28 6.97 -0.70
CA SER A 45 1.16 6.71 -0.87
C SER A 45 1.81 7.64 -1.90
N THR A 46 1.01 8.27 -2.77
CA THR A 46 1.55 9.18 -3.78
C THR A 46 2.28 10.31 -3.05
N ARG A 47 3.60 10.39 -3.26
CA ARG A 47 4.51 11.36 -2.64
C ARG A 47 4.75 11.24 -1.12
N THR A 48 4.39 10.13 -0.48
CA THR A 48 4.68 9.88 0.94
C THR A 48 5.55 8.65 1.12
N ARG A 49 6.21 8.52 2.28
CA ARG A 49 6.97 7.32 2.63
C ARG A 49 6.04 6.25 3.19
N ASP A 50 6.39 4.99 3.02
CA ASP A 50 5.60 3.85 3.48
C ASP A 50 5.27 3.90 4.98
N GLU A 51 6.20 4.37 5.81
CA GLU A 51 5.96 4.46 7.26
C GLU A 51 4.86 5.49 7.58
N THR A 52 4.83 6.59 6.83
CA THR A 52 3.80 7.64 6.96
C THR A 52 2.46 7.14 6.45
N THR A 53 2.43 6.55 5.25
CA THR A 53 1.22 5.99 4.64
C THR A 53 0.58 4.94 5.53
N SER A 54 1.38 4.01 6.08
CA SER A 54 0.90 2.94 6.95
C SER A 54 0.21 3.50 8.20
N ARG A 55 0.81 4.53 8.81
CA ARG A 55 0.25 5.19 9.99
C ARG A 55 -1.07 5.90 9.69
N VAL A 56 -1.16 6.60 8.55
CA VAL A 56 -2.38 7.31 8.15
C VAL A 56 -3.48 6.32 7.79
N CYS A 57 -3.21 5.32 6.94
CA CYS A 57 -4.16 4.27 6.59
C CYS A 57 -4.73 3.54 7.82
N LYS A 58 -3.87 3.16 8.77
CA LYS A 58 -4.30 2.53 10.03
C LYS A 58 -5.22 3.42 10.86
N LYS A 59 -5.01 4.74 10.85
CA LYS A 59 -5.89 5.69 11.55
C LYS A 59 -7.21 5.88 10.80
N LEU A 60 -7.15 6.07 9.49
CA LEU A 60 -8.31 6.28 8.62
C LEU A 60 -9.29 5.11 8.71
N PHE A 61 -8.81 3.86 8.56
CA PHE A 61 -9.68 2.68 8.53
C PHE A 61 -10.26 2.26 9.89
N LYS A 62 -9.88 2.94 10.98
CA LYS A 62 -10.63 2.83 12.24
C LYS A 62 -12.02 3.46 12.11
N LYS A 63 -12.12 4.56 11.36
CA LYS A 63 -13.34 5.33 11.13
C LYS A 63 -14.03 4.98 9.80
N VAL A 64 -13.25 4.74 8.75
CA VAL A 64 -13.73 4.46 7.40
C VAL A 64 -13.69 2.96 7.12
N LYS A 65 -14.85 2.35 6.86
CA LYS A 65 -15.01 0.94 6.49
C LYS A 65 -15.28 0.74 5.00
N GLY A 66 -15.85 1.74 4.33
CA GLY A 66 -16.12 1.71 2.90
C GLY A 66 -16.24 3.09 2.26
N PRO A 67 -16.50 3.14 0.94
CA PRO A 67 -16.63 4.40 0.20
C PRO A 67 -17.72 5.32 0.75
N ALA A 68 -18.84 4.76 1.23
CA ALA A 68 -19.96 5.52 1.77
C ALA A 68 -19.56 6.36 3.01
N ASP A 69 -18.65 5.85 3.84
CA ASP A 69 -18.19 6.58 5.02
C ASP A 69 -17.40 7.83 4.59
N ILE A 70 -16.53 7.71 3.58
CA ILE A 70 -15.79 8.85 3.03
C ILE A 70 -16.76 9.91 2.48
N LEU A 71 -17.78 9.49 1.74
CA LEU A 71 -18.77 10.41 1.17
C LEU A 71 -19.62 11.12 2.23
N SER A 72 -19.72 10.56 3.43
CA SER A 72 -20.44 11.16 4.55
C SER A 72 -19.58 12.10 5.41
N MET A 73 -18.27 12.12 5.21
CA MET A 73 -17.35 12.99 5.95
C MET A 73 -17.37 14.41 5.41
N SER A 74 -17.23 15.39 6.31
CA SER A 74 -16.96 16.77 5.91
C SER A 74 -15.52 16.92 5.40
N GLU A 75 -15.23 18.00 4.67
CA GLU A 75 -13.86 18.29 4.22
C GLU A 75 -12.91 18.53 5.39
N GLU A 76 -13.42 19.02 6.52
CA GLU A 76 -12.65 19.23 7.76
C GLU A 76 -12.33 17.92 8.50
N ASP A 77 -13.13 16.88 8.27
CA ASP A 77 -12.93 15.55 8.86
C ASP A 77 -11.95 14.68 8.06
N LEU A 78 -11.68 15.03 6.79
CA LEU A 78 -10.76 14.35 5.87
C LEU A 78 -9.30 14.76 6.09
#